data_AF-A0A2U1MJZ1-F1
#
_entry.id   AF-A0A2U1MJZ1-F1
#
_cell.length_a   1.000
_cell.length_b   1.000
_cell.length_c   1.000
_cell.angle_alpha   90.00
_cell.angle_beta   90.00
_cell.angle_gamma   90.00
#
_symmetry.space_group_name_H-M   'P 1'
#
loop_
_entity.id
_entity.type
_entity.pdbx_description
1 polymer ?
#
loop_
_entity_poly.entity_id
_entity_poly.type
_entity_poly.pdbx_seq_one_letter_code
_entity_poly.pdbx_strand_id
1 'polypeptide(L)'
;MSKNQIQDNLFVGSVHHLLCSDGVKAENMLNLGNNSLSGVIPECWEKWQSLSYLNLENNNFSGGIPRTLGRMRKIESLIMRGNKLQGKLPASLMNLTDLEILDLSGNELAGSIPSWVGTKLSSLRLLNLRSNKFVGKIPREGHEYMYNSILQLMRLLDLSNNKLVGHIPSELTTLIKLKSLNLSRNHLTGRIPEKIGDLKELESFDLSLNKLSGELPMSLSSLNWLSSFNINKLCGDPLSEPCSMKTPYTDHEEDDGSHGVDWGLIISVVSGFIVGFWVIVAPLIVSRSWRIAYFRFLSELRNMVHDVTHKMFSR
;
A
#
# COMPACT_ATOMS: atom_id res chain seq x y z
N MET A 1 8.87 -43.66 2.19
CA MET A 1 8.51 -42.25 2.47
C MET A 1 9.79 -41.51 2.83
N SER A 2 10.23 -40.56 2.01
CA SER A 2 11.25 -39.61 2.47
C SER A 2 10.68 -38.87 3.68
N LYS A 3 11.48 -38.66 4.71
CA LYS A 3 11.00 -38.20 6.03
C LYS A 3 10.39 -36.79 6.03
N ASN A 4 10.49 -36.02 4.93
CA ASN A 4 10.22 -34.57 4.93
C ASN A 4 9.13 -34.11 3.94
N GLN A 5 8.26 -35.03 3.51
CA GLN A 5 6.99 -34.66 2.91
C GLN A 5 5.88 -35.04 3.88
N ILE A 6 5.60 -34.13 4.80
CA ILE A 6 4.62 -34.30 5.87
C ILE A 6 3.49 -33.29 5.64
N GLN A 7 2.90 -33.32 4.45
CA GLN A 7 1.77 -32.47 4.08
C GLN A 7 0.44 -33.14 4.45
N ASP A 8 -0.63 -32.35 4.58
CA ASP A 8 -2.01 -32.86 4.74
C ASP A 8 -2.19 -33.77 5.96
N ASN A 9 -1.66 -33.33 7.10
CA ASN A 9 -1.74 -34.07 8.37
C ASN A 9 -2.26 -33.16 9.51
N LEU A 10 -2.50 -33.74 10.69
CA LEU A 10 -2.90 -33.00 11.90
C LEU A 10 -1.71 -32.71 12.82
N PHE A 11 -0.50 -32.52 12.27
CA PHE A 11 0.66 -32.24 13.11
C PHE A 11 0.51 -30.88 13.81
N VAL A 12 0.83 -30.86 15.10
CA VAL A 12 0.73 -29.71 15.99
C VAL A 12 2.09 -29.40 16.62
N GLY A 13 2.22 -28.19 17.16
CA GLY A 13 3.42 -27.76 17.87
C GLY A 13 4.45 -27.05 16.99
N SER A 14 5.61 -26.76 17.58
CA SER A 14 6.69 -26.01 16.92
C SER A 14 7.58 -26.91 16.08
N VAL A 15 8.05 -26.36 14.95
CA VAL A 15 9.01 -27.01 14.06
C VAL A 15 10.47 -26.79 14.47
N HIS A 16 10.76 -26.05 15.56
CA HIS A 16 12.14 -25.69 15.92
C HIS A 16 13.06 -26.91 16.07
N HIS A 17 12.63 -27.94 16.81
CA HIS A 17 13.45 -29.12 17.01
C HIS A 17 13.64 -29.90 15.69
N LEU A 18 12.61 -29.96 14.85
CA LEU A 18 12.66 -30.64 13.56
C LEU A 18 13.65 -29.96 12.60
N LEU A 19 13.62 -28.62 12.53
CA LEU A 19 14.38 -27.86 11.53
C LEU A 19 15.81 -27.53 11.95
N CYS A 20 16.09 -27.44 13.26
CA CYS A 20 17.38 -26.97 13.75
C CYS A 20 18.33 -28.08 14.26
N SER A 21 17.86 -29.33 14.34
CA SER A 21 18.68 -30.46 14.79
C SER A 21 19.87 -30.74 13.87
N ASP A 22 21.00 -31.19 14.43
CA ASP A 22 22.27 -31.41 13.70
C ASP A 22 22.28 -32.63 12.75
N GLY A 23 21.15 -33.31 12.60
CA GLY A 23 20.99 -34.51 11.74
C GLY A 23 20.12 -34.30 10.50
N VAL A 24 19.76 -33.06 10.16
CA VAL A 24 18.97 -32.78 8.95
C VAL A 24 19.79 -33.16 7.71
N LYS A 25 19.34 -34.18 6.98
CA LYS A 25 19.94 -34.56 5.70
C LYS A 25 19.69 -33.46 4.68
N ALA A 26 20.69 -33.20 3.83
CA ALA A 26 20.60 -32.27 2.72
C ALA A 26 19.52 -32.74 1.74
N GLU A 27 18.30 -32.28 1.95
CA GLU A 27 17.16 -32.56 1.08
C GLU A 27 16.86 -31.34 0.23
N ASN A 28 16.46 -31.61 -1.02
CA ASN A 28 16.14 -30.55 -1.97
C ASN A 28 14.73 -29.99 -1.74
N MET A 29 13.83 -30.75 -1.10
CA MET A 29 12.44 -30.34 -0.91
C MET A 29 11.98 -30.61 0.52
N LEU A 30 11.35 -29.61 1.13
CA LEU A 30 10.71 -29.70 2.43
C LEU A 30 9.27 -29.23 2.29
N ASN A 31 8.31 -30.13 2.51
CA ASN A 31 6.89 -29.80 2.49
C ASN A 31 6.22 -30.15 3.83
N LEU A 32 5.77 -29.11 4.53
CA LEU A 32 5.04 -29.15 5.79
C LEU A 32 3.65 -28.48 5.66
N GLY A 33 3.18 -28.25 4.43
CA GLY A 33 1.93 -27.56 4.14
C GLY A 33 0.69 -28.28 4.68
N ASN A 34 -0.39 -27.54 4.89
CA ASN A 34 -1.71 -28.06 5.32
C ASN A 34 -1.63 -28.88 6.62
N ASN A 35 -1.16 -28.24 7.69
CA ASN A 35 -1.08 -28.83 9.03
C ASN A 35 -1.60 -27.85 10.09
N SER A 36 -1.45 -28.20 11.38
CA SER A 36 -1.75 -27.32 12.52
C SER A 36 -0.47 -26.90 13.27
N LEU A 37 0.67 -26.82 12.57
CA LEU A 37 1.95 -26.40 13.14
C LEU A 37 1.88 -24.94 13.57
N SER A 38 2.57 -24.58 14.64
CA SER A 38 2.44 -23.27 15.28
C SER A 38 3.75 -22.75 15.87
N GLY A 39 3.71 -21.57 16.46
CA GLY A 39 4.88 -20.87 16.97
C GLY A 39 5.59 -20.07 15.88
N VAL A 40 6.84 -19.70 16.14
CA VAL A 40 7.66 -18.94 15.17
C VAL A 40 8.41 -19.88 14.23
N ILE A 41 8.62 -19.43 13.00
CA ILE A 41 9.57 -20.09 12.10
C ILE A 41 10.98 -19.84 12.67
N PRO A 42 11.80 -20.87 12.91
CA PRO A 42 13.08 -20.72 13.61
C PRO A 42 14.17 -20.07 12.74
N GLU A 43 15.21 -19.51 13.37
CA GLU A 43 16.35 -18.84 12.73
C GLU A 43 17.54 -19.81 12.50
N CYS A 44 17.32 -20.94 11.82
CA CYS A 44 18.35 -21.98 11.65
C CYS A 44 18.48 -22.51 10.21
N TRP A 45 18.09 -21.70 9.23
CA TRP A 45 18.04 -22.10 7.81
C TRP A 45 19.40 -22.18 7.12
N GLU A 46 20.48 -21.78 7.81
CA GLU A 46 21.86 -21.87 7.30
C GLU A 46 22.30 -23.30 6.98
N LYS A 47 21.68 -24.30 7.59
CA LYS A 47 21.98 -25.73 7.37
C LYS A 47 21.33 -26.28 6.09
N TRP A 48 20.31 -25.63 5.56
CA TRP A 48 19.48 -26.10 4.44
C TRP A 48 19.99 -25.62 3.07
N GLN A 49 21.31 -25.71 2.84
CA GLN A 49 21.96 -25.13 1.65
C GLN A 49 21.58 -25.80 0.32
N SER A 50 21.07 -27.03 0.35
CA SER A 50 20.61 -27.76 -0.85
C SER A 50 19.12 -27.59 -1.14
N LEU A 51 18.37 -26.92 -0.26
CA LEU A 51 16.93 -26.82 -0.36
C LEU A 51 16.54 -25.92 -1.55
N SER A 52 15.79 -26.47 -2.50
CA SER A 52 15.22 -25.77 -3.64
C SER A 52 13.72 -25.48 -3.48
N TYR A 53 13.02 -26.25 -2.64
CA TYR A 53 11.58 -26.09 -2.40
C TYR A 53 11.25 -26.10 -0.90
N LEU A 54 10.61 -25.04 -0.42
CA LEU A 54 10.10 -24.92 0.94
C LEU A 54 8.61 -24.56 0.90
N ASN A 55 7.77 -25.46 1.40
CA ASN A 55 6.33 -25.23 1.57
C ASN A 55 5.91 -25.36 3.04
N LEU A 56 5.42 -24.26 3.60
CA LEU A 56 4.89 -24.11 4.96
C LEU A 56 3.43 -23.62 4.95
N GLU A 57 2.72 -23.76 3.83
CA GLU A 57 1.39 -23.18 3.65
C GLU A 57 0.34 -23.69 4.65
N ASN A 58 -0.70 -22.90 4.88
CA ASN A 58 -1.90 -23.28 5.62
C ASN A 58 -1.57 -23.95 6.96
N ASN A 59 -0.87 -23.20 7.81
CA ASN A 59 -0.50 -23.57 9.16
C ASN A 59 -0.82 -22.40 10.11
N ASN A 60 -0.39 -22.49 11.37
CA ASN A 60 -0.58 -21.47 12.40
C ASN A 60 0.75 -20.80 12.79
N PHE A 61 1.71 -20.69 11.85
CA PHE A 61 2.98 -20.01 12.10
C PHE A 61 2.77 -18.51 12.33
N SER A 62 3.53 -17.95 13.27
CA SER A 62 3.43 -16.57 13.73
C SER A 62 4.80 -15.91 13.80
N GLY A 63 4.86 -14.63 14.17
CA GLY A 63 6.11 -13.87 14.20
C GLY A 63 6.58 -13.46 12.80
N GLY A 64 7.82 -13.00 12.70
CA GLY A 64 8.40 -12.52 11.45
C GLY A 64 8.95 -13.63 10.56
N ILE A 65 9.13 -13.32 9.27
CA ILE A 65 9.91 -14.17 8.37
C ILE A 65 11.39 -14.16 8.85
N PRO A 66 12.01 -15.33 9.09
CA PRO A 66 13.38 -15.41 9.59
C PRO A 66 14.40 -14.81 8.62
N ARG A 67 15.38 -14.09 9.15
CA ARG A 67 16.45 -13.49 8.34
C ARG A 67 17.36 -14.57 7.74
N THR A 68 17.57 -15.66 8.46
CA THR A 68 18.41 -16.79 8.01
C THR A 68 17.87 -17.49 6.76
N LEU A 69 16.59 -17.35 6.39
CA LEU A 69 16.07 -17.86 5.11
C LEU A 69 16.86 -17.32 3.91
N GLY A 70 17.35 -16.08 4.00
CA GLY A 70 18.21 -15.44 2.97
C GLY A 70 19.58 -16.10 2.78
N ARG A 71 19.88 -17.19 3.50
CA ARG A 71 21.11 -17.99 3.36
C ARG A 71 20.92 -19.21 2.46
N MET A 72 19.69 -19.60 2.13
CA MET A 72 19.38 -20.75 1.28
C MET A 72 19.43 -20.35 -0.20
N ARG A 73 20.63 -20.17 -0.76
CA ARG A 73 20.80 -19.55 -2.08
C ARG A 73 20.23 -20.35 -3.26
N LYS A 74 20.02 -21.66 -3.08
CA LYS A 74 19.46 -22.56 -4.11
C LYS A 74 17.93 -22.64 -4.09
N ILE A 75 17.26 -21.87 -3.22
CA ILE A 75 15.81 -21.92 -3.10
C ILE A 75 15.14 -21.32 -4.35
N GLU A 76 14.28 -22.11 -4.99
CA GLU A 76 13.52 -21.74 -6.18
C GLU A 76 12.06 -21.46 -5.82
N SER A 77 11.53 -22.13 -4.80
CA SER A 77 10.13 -21.99 -4.36
C SER A 77 10.02 -21.80 -2.86
N LEU A 78 9.45 -20.67 -2.46
CA LEU A 78 9.16 -20.33 -1.07
C LEU A 78 7.66 -20.05 -0.92
N ILE A 79 6.94 -21.00 -0.31
CA ILE A 79 5.48 -20.96 -0.14
C ILE A 79 5.18 -20.93 1.36
N MET A 80 4.65 -19.82 1.85
CA MET A 80 4.29 -19.61 3.28
C MET A 80 2.89 -19.01 3.42
N ARG A 81 2.04 -19.17 2.41
CA ARG A 81 0.67 -18.63 2.40
C ARG A 81 -0.22 -19.19 3.50
N GLY A 82 -1.24 -18.46 3.90
CA GLY A 82 -2.24 -18.93 4.87
C GLY A 82 -1.65 -19.20 6.25
N ASN A 83 -0.90 -18.23 6.80
CA ASN A 83 -0.33 -18.28 8.15
C ASN A 83 -0.64 -16.96 8.90
N LYS A 84 -0.06 -16.77 10.08
CA LYS A 84 -0.17 -15.55 10.90
C LYS A 84 1.16 -14.78 10.94
N LEU A 85 1.92 -14.82 9.85
CA LEU A 85 3.23 -14.16 9.77
C LEU A 85 3.05 -12.64 9.75
N GLN A 86 3.90 -11.94 10.50
CA GLN A 86 3.81 -10.51 10.77
C GLN A 86 5.13 -9.80 10.45
N GLY A 87 5.13 -8.47 10.57
CA GLY A 87 6.33 -7.65 10.36
C GLY A 87 6.66 -7.43 8.89
N LYS A 88 7.87 -6.91 8.62
CA LYS A 88 8.33 -6.54 7.28
C LYS A 88 9.04 -7.71 6.60
N LEU A 89 9.12 -7.66 5.27
CA LEU A 89 10.01 -8.54 4.51
C LEU A 89 11.47 -8.28 4.92
N PRO A 90 12.21 -9.30 5.40
CA PRO A 90 13.59 -9.10 5.81
C PRO A 90 14.49 -8.88 4.59
N ALA A 91 15.40 -7.91 4.69
CA ALA A 91 16.30 -7.54 3.59
C ALA A 91 17.17 -8.71 3.10
N SER A 92 17.46 -9.70 3.95
CA SER A 92 18.26 -10.88 3.58
C SER A 92 17.64 -11.71 2.45
N LEU A 93 16.33 -11.63 2.20
CA LEU A 93 15.69 -12.30 1.07
C LEU A 93 16.18 -11.79 -0.29
N MET A 94 16.80 -10.61 -0.35
CA MET A 94 17.43 -10.11 -1.57
C MET A 94 18.55 -11.01 -2.11
N ASN A 95 19.05 -11.94 -1.29
CA ASN A 95 20.10 -12.88 -1.67
C ASN A 95 19.56 -14.12 -2.42
N LEU A 96 18.24 -14.30 -2.49
CA LEU A 96 17.59 -15.46 -3.10
C LEU A 96 17.38 -15.24 -4.60
N THR A 97 18.47 -15.06 -5.34
CA THR A 97 18.44 -14.65 -6.76
C THR A 97 17.80 -15.68 -7.69
N ASP A 98 17.83 -16.96 -7.29
CA ASP A 98 17.28 -18.08 -8.05
C ASP A 98 15.80 -18.34 -7.75
N LEU A 99 15.19 -17.52 -6.88
CA LEU A 99 13.80 -17.68 -6.47
C LEU A 99 12.84 -17.42 -7.64
N GLU A 100 12.07 -18.44 -8.01
CA GLU A 100 11.05 -18.39 -9.06
C GLU A 100 9.65 -18.14 -8.50
N ILE A 101 9.34 -18.69 -7.32
CA ILE A 101 8.01 -18.64 -6.70
C ILE A 101 8.13 -18.09 -5.29
N LEU A 102 7.46 -16.95 -5.04
CA LEU A 102 7.27 -16.39 -3.71
C LEU A 102 5.78 -16.21 -3.44
N ASP A 103 5.20 -17.09 -2.62
CA ASP A 103 3.82 -16.97 -2.17
C ASP A 103 3.76 -16.75 -0.65
N LEU A 104 3.40 -15.52 -0.28
CA LEU A 104 3.23 -15.07 1.10
C LEU A 104 1.78 -14.65 1.38
N SER A 105 0.85 -15.04 0.52
CA SER A 105 -0.54 -14.57 0.58
C SER A 105 -1.28 -15.01 1.84
N GLY A 106 -2.27 -14.23 2.27
CA GLY A 106 -3.09 -14.58 3.45
C GLY A 106 -2.25 -14.63 4.73
N ASN A 107 -1.54 -13.55 5.02
CA ASN A 107 -0.74 -13.36 6.23
C ASN A 107 -1.02 -11.96 6.81
N GLU A 108 -0.25 -11.56 7.83
CA GLU A 108 -0.34 -10.26 8.48
C GLU A 108 0.92 -9.39 8.25
N LEU A 109 1.64 -9.63 7.14
CA LEU A 109 2.88 -8.91 6.80
C LEU A 109 2.57 -7.44 6.52
N ALA A 110 3.45 -6.55 6.96
CA ALA A 110 3.25 -5.11 6.93
C ALA A 110 4.50 -4.35 6.47
N GLY A 111 4.38 -3.03 6.34
CA GLY A 111 5.43 -2.16 5.80
C GLY A 111 5.35 -2.03 4.28
N SER A 112 6.37 -1.42 3.68
CA SER A 112 6.45 -1.27 2.23
C SER A 112 6.98 -2.52 1.55
N ILE A 113 6.51 -2.80 0.34
CA ILE A 113 7.14 -3.77 -0.56
C ILE A 113 8.53 -3.22 -0.92
N PRO A 114 9.64 -3.92 -0.60
CA PRO A 114 10.97 -3.41 -0.90
C PRO A 114 11.30 -3.44 -2.39
N SER A 115 12.10 -2.48 -2.86
CA SER A 115 12.54 -2.41 -4.26
C SER A 115 13.35 -3.62 -4.72
N TRP A 116 14.09 -4.27 -3.81
CA TRP A 116 14.87 -5.46 -4.13
C TRP A 116 14.03 -6.64 -4.63
N VAL A 117 12.72 -6.67 -4.38
CA VAL A 117 11.82 -7.67 -4.98
C VAL A 117 11.80 -7.55 -6.50
N GLY A 118 11.87 -6.31 -7.01
CA GLY A 118 11.92 -6.01 -8.44
C GLY A 118 13.33 -6.06 -9.05
N THR A 119 14.38 -5.84 -8.24
CA THR A 119 15.75 -5.66 -8.77
C THR A 119 16.72 -6.81 -8.48
N LYS A 120 16.45 -7.65 -7.47
CA LYS A 120 17.38 -8.71 -7.05
C LYS A 120 16.84 -10.11 -7.31
N LEU A 121 15.52 -10.30 -7.29
CA LEU A 121 14.88 -11.59 -7.53
C LEU A 121 14.70 -11.82 -9.04
N SER A 122 15.81 -12.02 -9.75
CA SER A 122 15.82 -12.04 -11.21
C SER A 122 15.09 -13.20 -11.86
N SER A 123 14.99 -14.31 -11.16
CA SER A 123 14.31 -15.50 -11.68
C SER A 123 12.83 -15.53 -11.36
N LEU A 124 12.28 -14.48 -10.73
CA LEU A 124 10.92 -14.51 -10.18
C LEU A 124 9.87 -14.58 -11.28
N ARG A 125 9.03 -15.61 -11.19
CA ARG A 125 7.93 -15.92 -12.12
C ARG A 125 6.57 -15.69 -11.48
N LEU A 126 6.47 -15.92 -10.17
CA LEU A 126 5.25 -15.77 -9.40
C LEU A 126 5.54 -14.99 -8.13
N LEU A 127 4.89 -13.83 -8.00
CA LEU A 127 4.84 -13.07 -6.77
C LEU A 127 3.40 -12.95 -6.30
N ASN A 128 3.10 -13.55 -5.16
CA ASN A 128 1.79 -13.47 -4.53
C ASN A 128 1.91 -12.91 -3.11
N LEU A 129 1.51 -11.66 -2.93
CA LEU A 129 1.47 -10.93 -1.66
C LEU A 129 0.04 -10.60 -1.23
N ARG A 130 -0.95 -11.23 -1.89
CA ARG A 130 -2.38 -10.99 -1.66
C ARG A 130 -2.77 -11.10 -0.19
N SER A 131 -3.74 -10.29 0.25
CA SER A 131 -4.33 -10.40 1.60
C SER A 131 -3.26 -10.28 2.70
N ASN A 132 -2.58 -9.13 2.73
CA ASN A 132 -1.62 -8.75 3.75
C ASN A 132 -1.92 -7.30 4.22
N LYS A 133 -1.00 -6.68 4.96
CA LYS A 133 -1.08 -5.31 5.47
C LYS A 133 -0.01 -4.41 4.82
N PHE A 134 0.43 -4.71 3.59
CA PHE A 134 1.44 -3.89 2.89
C PHE A 134 0.91 -2.47 2.62
N VAL A 135 1.76 -1.47 2.85
CA VAL A 135 1.47 -0.04 2.70
C VAL A 135 2.49 0.63 1.77
N GLY A 136 2.27 1.90 1.44
CA GLY A 136 3.17 2.67 0.60
C GLY A 136 2.92 2.40 -0.89
N LYS A 137 3.86 2.87 -1.72
CA LYS A 137 3.74 2.75 -3.18
C LYS A 137 4.18 1.38 -3.64
N ILE A 138 3.59 0.90 -4.73
CA ILE A 138 4.24 -0.13 -5.54
C ILE A 138 5.60 0.47 -5.94
N PRO A 139 6.73 -0.21 -5.68
CA PRO A 139 8.05 0.32 -6.04
C PRO A 139 8.05 0.77 -7.51
N ARG A 140 8.47 2.03 -7.74
CA ARG A 140 8.68 2.68 -9.05
C ARG A 140 10.15 3.14 -9.22
N GLU A 141 10.65 3.25 -10.45
CA GLU A 141 12.01 3.75 -10.70
C GLU A 141 12.24 5.17 -10.19
N GLY A 142 13.51 5.47 -9.89
CA GLY A 142 14.01 6.80 -9.52
C GLY A 142 14.79 6.72 -8.21
N HIS A 143 16.10 6.43 -8.17
CA HIS A 143 17.18 6.66 -9.13
C HIS A 143 17.96 5.34 -9.36
N GLU A 144 18.33 5.06 -10.63
CA GLU A 144 18.93 3.80 -11.14
C GLU A 144 18.01 2.56 -11.15
N TYR A 145 17.37 2.35 -12.30
CA TYR A 145 17.01 1.06 -12.91
C TYR A 145 16.34 -0.01 -12.01
N MET A 146 15.02 0.07 -11.88
CA MET A 146 14.20 -0.93 -11.20
C MET A 146 13.54 -1.95 -12.13
N TYR A 147 13.60 -1.77 -13.44
CA TYR A 147 13.23 -2.81 -14.40
C TYR A 147 14.15 -2.80 -15.62
N ASN A 148 15.48 -2.75 -15.41
CA ASN A 148 16.40 -3.26 -16.42
C ASN A 148 16.15 -4.76 -16.57
N SER A 149 15.29 -5.18 -17.50
CA SER A 149 15.25 -6.53 -18.11
C SER A 149 15.23 -7.78 -17.21
N ILE A 150 15.05 -7.65 -15.90
CA ILE A 150 15.32 -8.74 -14.95
C ILE A 150 14.06 -9.57 -14.67
N LEU A 151 12.90 -8.94 -14.45
CA LEU A 151 11.63 -9.65 -14.23
C LEU A 151 10.87 -10.02 -15.52
N GLN A 152 11.57 -10.12 -16.66
CA GLN A 152 10.93 -10.51 -17.93
C GLN A 152 10.26 -11.89 -17.88
N LEU A 153 10.61 -12.71 -16.89
CA LEU A 153 10.04 -14.04 -16.67
C LEU A 153 8.76 -14.01 -15.83
N MET A 154 8.38 -12.86 -15.24
CA MET A 154 7.23 -12.77 -14.36
C MET A 154 5.93 -13.06 -15.11
N ARG A 155 5.19 -14.06 -14.61
CA ARG A 155 3.92 -14.54 -15.18
C ARG A 155 2.72 -14.18 -14.33
N LEU A 156 2.88 -14.11 -13.01
CA LEU A 156 1.80 -13.78 -12.08
C LEU A 156 2.27 -12.77 -11.05
N LEU A 157 1.53 -11.67 -10.96
CA LEU A 157 1.69 -10.66 -9.93
C LEU A 157 0.35 -10.40 -9.25
N ASP A 158 0.21 -10.87 -8.00
CA ASP A 158 -0.96 -10.62 -7.17
C ASP A 158 -0.57 -9.82 -5.92
N LEU A 159 -0.96 -8.55 -5.90
CA LEU A 159 -0.79 -7.61 -4.79
C LEU A 159 -2.15 -7.22 -4.17
N SER A 160 -3.21 -7.93 -4.52
CA SER A 160 -4.58 -7.57 -4.16
C SER A 160 -4.83 -7.63 -2.66
N ASN A 161 -5.85 -6.91 -2.19
CA ASN A 161 -6.27 -6.89 -0.78
C ASN A 161 -5.12 -6.50 0.16
N ASN A 162 -4.55 -5.32 -0.08
CA ASN A 162 -3.53 -4.67 0.73
C ASN A 162 -3.92 -3.20 0.98
N LYS A 163 -2.98 -2.37 1.47
CA LYS A 163 -3.17 -0.93 1.72
C LYS A 163 -2.24 -0.08 0.84
N LEU A 164 -1.95 -0.55 -0.38
CA LEU A 164 -1.04 0.13 -1.30
C LEU A 164 -1.65 1.44 -1.81
N VAL A 165 -0.83 2.47 -1.93
CA VAL A 165 -1.23 3.84 -2.34
C VAL A 165 -0.40 4.32 -3.53
N GLY A 166 -0.80 5.44 -4.15
CA GLY A 166 -0.08 6.04 -5.27
C GLY A 166 -0.46 5.42 -6.61
N HIS A 167 0.35 5.68 -7.63
CA HIS A 167 0.05 5.32 -9.01
C HIS A 167 0.53 3.90 -9.33
N ILE A 168 -0.10 3.27 -10.32
CA ILE A 168 0.42 2.06 -10.97
C ILE A 168 1.67 2.49 -11.77
N PRO A 169 2.86 1.96 -11.47
CA PRO A 169 4.07 2.33 -12.21
C PRO A 169 3.98 1.84 -13.66
N SER A 170 4.36 2.71 -14.60
CA SER A 170 4.43 2.40 -16.04
C SER A 170 5.35 1.23 -16.34
N GLU A 171 6.34 1.00 -15.49
CA GLU A 171 7.35 -0.04 -15.66
C GLU A 171 6.74 -1.44 -15.53
N LEU A 172 5.56 -1.59 -14.91
CA LEU A 172 4.80 -2.85 -14.95
C LEU A 172 4.44 -3.27 -16.38
N THR A 173 4.34 -2.33 -17.32
CA THR A 173 4.05 -2.66 -18.72
C THR A 173 5.25 -3.27 -19.45
N THR A 174 6.44 -3.33 -18.82
CA THR A 174 7.63 -4.01 -19.38
C THR A 174 7.61 -5.53 -19.18
N LEU A 175 6.67 -6.03 -18.37
CA LEU A 175 6.55 -7.44 -18.00
C LEU A 175 5.78 -8.21 -19.08
N ILE A 176 6.31 -8.24 -20.30
CA ILE A 176 5.60 -8.75 -21.49
C ILE A 176 5.13 -10.22 -21.41
N LYS A 177 5.66 -11.01 -20.47
CA LYS A 177 5.26 -12.40 -20.18
C LYS A 177 4.20 -12.55 -19.09
N LEU A 178 3.68 -11.43 -18.58
CA LEU A 178 2.69 -11.42 -17.50
C LEU A 178 1.36 -11.95 -18.03
N LYS A 179 0.86 -13.00 -17.38
CA LYS A 179 -0.42 -13.65 -17.66
C LYS A 179 -1.52 -13.22 -16.71
N SER A 180 -1.16 -12.91 -15.46
CA SER A 180 -2.11 -12.50 -14.44
C SER A 180 -1.58 -11.32 -13.65
N LEU A 181 -2.37 -10.24 -13.61
CA LEU A 181 -2.11 -9.04 -12.83
C LEU A 181 -3.33 -8.71 -11.98
N ASN A 182 -3.18 -8.82 -10.67
CA ASN A 182 -4.22 -8.44 -9.73
C ASN A 182 -3.70 -7.41 -8.72
N LEU A 183 -4.23 -6.19 -8.81
CA LEU A 183 -3.96 -5.08 -7.90
C LEU A 183 -5.23 -4.64 -7.14
N SER A 184 -6.31 -5.43 -7.20
CA SER A 184 -7.60 -5.02 -6.67
C SER A 184 -7.60 -4.87 -5.14
N ARG A 185 -8.61 -4.18 -4.61
CA ARG A 185 -8.76 -3.96 -3.15
C ARG A 185 -7.53 -3.30 -2.54
N ASN A 186 -7.14 -2.16 -3.10
CA ASN A 186 -6.06 -1.31 -2.60
C ASN A 186 -6.54 0.16 -2.54
N HIS A 187 -5.61 1.10 -2.35
CA HIS A 187 -5.86 2.54 -2.37
C HIS A 187 -5.09 3.23 -3.51
N LEU A 188 -4.88 2.53 -4.63
CA LEU A 188 -4.17 3.07 -5.79
C LEU A 188 -4.99 4.20 -6.42
N THR A 189 -4.29 5.21 -6.93
CA THR A 189 -4.84 6.46 -7.48
C THR A 189 -4.26 6.75 -8.86
N GLY A 190 -4.86 7.70 -9.59
CA GLY A 190 -4.35 8.13 -10.89
C GLY A 190 -4.79 7.21 -12.02
N ARG A 191 -4.15 7.36 -13.19
CA ARG A 191 -4.54 6.70 -14.44
C ARG A 191 -3.93 5.30 -14.56
N ILE A 192 -4.56 4.45 -15.36
CA ILE A 192 -3.94 3.20 -15.83
C ILE A 192 -2.84 3.58 -16.85
N PRO A 193 -1.64 3.00 -16.81
CA PRO A 193 -0.59 3.27 -17.80
C PRO A 193 -1.05 3.01 -19.24
N GLU A 194 -0.74 3.93 -20.16
CA GLU A 194 -1.16 3.82 -21.57
C GLU A 194 -0.60 2.60 -22.30
N LYS A 195 0.54 2.08 -21.85
CA LYS A 195 1.18 0.89 -22.42
C LYS A 195 0.69 -0.43 -21.83
N ILE A 196 -0.36 -0.42 -21.00
CA ILE A 196 -0.87 -1.65 -20.39
C ILE A 196 -1.32 -2.68 -21.43
N GLY A 197 -1.76 -2.23 -22.61
CA GLY A 197 -2.10 -3.10 -23.73
C GLY A 197 -0.91 -3.77 -24.42
N ASP A 198 0.34 -3.43 -24.06
CA ASP A 198 1.54 -4.12 -24.55
C ASP A 198 1.73 -5.48 -23.89
N LEU A 199 1.03 -5.75 -22.78
CA LEU A 199 1.01 -7.04 -22.09
C LEU A 199 0.17 -8.07 -22.87
N LYS A 200 0.66 -8.50 -24.03
CA LYS A 200 -0.09 -9.36 -24.98
C LYS A 200 -0.38 -10.76 -24.45
N GLU A 201 0.34 -11.25 -23.44
CA GLU A 201 0.08 -12.55 -22.81
C GLU A 201 -0.90 -12.48 -21.64
N LEU A 202 -1.48 -11.30 -21.34
CA LEU A 202 -2.34 -11.12 -20.18
C LEU A 202 -3.70 -11.80 -20.38
N GLU A 203 -4.00 -12.75 -19.48
CA GLU A 203 -5.22 -13.56 -19.44
C GLU A 203 -6.17 -13.11 -18.32
N SER A 204 -5.61 -12.53 -17.24
CA SER A 204 -6.36 -12.02 -16.09
C SER A 204 -5.86 -10.65 -15.65
N PHE A 205 -6.78 -9.70 -15.50
CA PHE A 205 -6.48 -8.31 -15.14
C PHE A 205 -7.55 -7.76 -14.22
N ASP A 206 -7.19 -7.52 -12.95
CA ASP A 206 -8.12 -6.99 -11.96
C ASP A 206 -7.50 -5.79 -11.24
N LEU A 207 -8.09 -4.61 -11.49
CA LEU A 207 -7.77 -3.35 -10.81
C LEU A 207 -8.92 -2.85 -9.92
N SER A 208 -9.96 -3.67 -9.72
CA SER A 208 -11.18 -3.30 -9.03
C SER A 208 -10.94 -2.79 -7.61
N LEU A 209 -11.90 -2.07 -7.05
CA LEU A 209 -11.85 -1.64 -5.63
C LEU A 209 -10.56 -0.85 -5.30
N ASN A 210 -10.21 0.08 -6.20
CA ASN A 210 -9.18 1.10 -6.02
C ASN A 210 -9.78 2.51 -6.14
N LYS A 211 -8.94 3.54 -6.14
CA LYS A 211 -9.30 4.96 -6.34
C LYS A 211 -8.72 5.49 -7.66
N LEU A 212 -8.63 4.63 -8.67
CA LEU A 212 -8.15 5.00 -10.00
C LEU A 212 -9.12 5.98 -10.66
N SER A 213 -8.59 6.83 -11.54
CA SER A 213 -9.32 7.92 -12.18
C SER A 213 -8.71 8.26 -13.53
N GLY A 214 -9.52 8.82 -14.44
CA GLY A 214 -9.10 9.24 -15.77
C GLY A 214 -9.56 8.28 -16.87
N GLU A 215 -9.05 8.52 -18.07
CA GLU A 215 -9.45 7.79 -19.27
C GLU A 215 -8.99 6.33 -19.24
N LEU A 216 -9.85 5.44 -19.74
CA LEU A 216 -9.44 4.09 -20.06
C LEU A 216 -8.44 4.12 -21.23
N PRO A 217 -7.21 3.59 -21.08
CA PRO A 217 -6.25 3.62 -22.17
C PRO A 217 -6.76 2.77 -23.34
N MET A 218 -6.82 3.36 -24.54
CA MET A 218 -7.27 2.69 -25.77
C MET A 218 -6.51 1.39 -26.04
N SER A 219 -5.26 1.27 -25.56
CA SER A 219 -4.47 0.04 -25.64
C SER A 219 -5.18 -1.18 -25.03
N LEU A 220 -6.06 -1.00 -24.03
CA LEU A 220 -6.80 -2.09 -23.41
C LEU A 220 -7.75 -2.78 -24.39
N SER A 221 -8.25 -2.07 -25.40
CA SER A 221 -9.07 -2.67 -26.47
C SER A 221 -8.30 -3.73 -27.28
N SER A 222 -6.96 -3.72 -27.23
CA SER A 222 -6.11 -4.70 -27.92
C SER A 222 -5.90 -6.02 -27.16
N LEU A 223 -6.47 -6.17 -25.95
CA LEU A 223 -6.39 -7.39 -25.15
C LEU A 223 -7.62 -8.27 -25.42
N ASN A 224 -7.43 -9.35 -26.18
CA ASN A 224 -8.53 -10.20 -26.68
C ASN A 224 -9.08 -11.24 -25.68
N TRP A 225 -8.65 -11.24 -24.41
CA TRP A 225 -8.90 -12.35 -23.47
C TRP A 225 -9.38 -11.95 -22.06
N LEU A 226 -9.84 -10.70 -21.85
CA LEU A 226 -10.24 -10.26 -20.51
C LEU A 226 -11.51 -10.97 -19.99
N SER A 227 -11.34 -11.97 -19.12
CA SER A 227 -12.45 -12.75 -18.53
C SER A 227 -13.16 -12.04 -17.37
N SER A 228 -12.52 -11.05 -16.74
CA SER A 228 -13.15 -10.23 -15.70
C SER A 228 -12.59 -8.81 -15.74
N PHE A 229 -13.44 -7.81 -15.99
CA PHE A 229 -13.11 -6.40 -15.87
C PHE A 229 -14.10 -5.75 -14.90
N ASN A 230 -13.63 -5.23 -13.78
CA ASN A 230 -14.48 -4.51 -12.83
C ASN A 230 -13.72 -3.26 -12.38
N ILE A 231 -14.13 -2.08 -12.84
CA ILE A 231 -13.48 -0.83 -12.43
C ILE A 231 -14.54 0.22 -12.16
N ASN A 232 -14.45 0.86 -10.99
CA ASN A 232 -15.31 1.99 -10.61
C ASN A 232 -14.50 3.29 -10.73
N LYS A 233 -15.10 4.34 -11.30
CA LYS A 233 -14.58 5.73 -11.47
C LYS A 233 -13.60 6.00 -12.63
N LEU A 234 -13.45 5.08 -13.58
CA LEU A 234 -12.80 5.39 -14.86
C LEU A 234 -13.86 5.85 -15.86
N CYS A 235 -13.45 6.67 -16.82
CA CYS A 235 -14.31 7.27 -17.82
C CYS A 235 -13.71 7.09 -19.23
N GLY A 236 -14.46 7.40 -20.28
CA GLY A 236 -14.02 7.27 -21.67
C GLY A 236 -14.26 5.88 -22.26
N ASP A 237 -14.20 5.78 -23.59
CA ASP A 237 -14.60 4.57 -24.32
C ASP A 237 -13.76 3.34 -23.92
N PRO A 238 -14.39 2.15 -23.73
CA PRO A 238 -15.78 1.78 -24.02
C PRO A 238 -16.76 2.00 -22.84
N LEU A 239 -16.42 2.79 -21.82
CA LEU A 239 -17.29 3.05 -20.67
C LEU A 239 -18.35 4.11 -21.02
N SER A 240 -19.56 3.93 -20.48
CA SER A 240 -20.71 4.84 -20.69
C SER A 240 -20.56 6.20 -19.99
N GLU A 241 -19.50 6.39 -19.19
CA GLU A 241 -19.27 7.59 -18.38
C GLU A 241 -18.27 8.51 -19.13
N PRO A 242 -18.70 9.67 -19.66
CA PRO A 242 -17.82 10.59 -20.37
C PRO A 242 -16.82 11.25 -19.41
N CYS A 243 -15.56 11.35 -19.83
CA CYS A 243 -14.56 12.08 -19.06
C CYS A 243 -14.83 13.58 -19.15
N SER A 244 -15.48 14.16 -18.14
CA SER A 244 -15.62 15.61 -18.06
C SER A 244 -14.25 16.26 -17.84
N MET A 245 -13.64 16.75 -18.92
CA MET A 245 -12.55 17.72 -18.81
C MET A 245 -13.14 19.02 -18.26
N LYS A 246 -12.82 19.37 -17.01
CA LYS A 246 -12.86 20.78 -16.62
C LYS A 246 -11.69 21.48 -17.32
N THR A 247 -11.93 21.97 -18.52
CA THR A 247 -11.05 22.95 -19.16
C THR A 247 -11.13 24.25 -18.35
N PRO A 248 -10.01 24.98 -18.16
CA PRO A 248 -10.08 26.36 -17.70
C PRO A 248 -10.50 27.20 -18.92
N TYR A 249 -11.80 27.33 -19.13
CA TYR A 249 -12.32 28.27 -20.12
C TYR A 249 -12.48 29.65 -19.48
N THR A 250 -11.96 30.65 -20.19
CA THR A 250 -12.21 32.06 -20.00
C THR A 250 -13.68 32.33 -20.26
N ASP A 251 -14.43 32.58 -19.18
CA ASP A 251 -15.81 33.06 -19.27
C ASP A 251 -15.80 34.58 -19.52
N HIS A 252 -16.25 34.97 -20.71
CA HIS A 252 -17.10 36.15 -20.82
C HIS A 252 -18.51 35.73 -20.42
N GLU A 253 -19.06 36.49 -19.49
CA GLU A 253 -20.39 36.39 -18.88
C GLU A 253 -21.50 36.14 -19.91
N GLU A 254 -22.38 35.17 -19.62
CA GLU A 254 -23.80 35.43 -19.43
C GLU A 254 -24.44 34.27 -18.64
N ASP A 255 -25.41 34.65 -17.81
CA ASP A 255 -25.89 34.07 -16.56
C ASP A 255 -26.93 32.95 -16.76
N ASP A 256 -26.78 31.80 -16.08
CA ASP A 256 -27.87 31.07 -15.39
C ASP A 256 -27.30 29.87 -14.58
N GLY A 257 -27.38 29.96 -13.25
CA GLY A 257 -27.88 28.82 -12.47
C GLY A 257 -26.91 27.76 -11.91
N SER A 258 -26.33 28.08 -10.73
CA SER A 258 -26.17 27.19 -9.57
C SER A 258 -25.00 26.18 -9.49
N HIS A 259 -23.87 26.64 -8.92
CA HIS A 259 -23.49 26.36 -7.53
C HIS A 259 -22.34 27.30 -7.12
N GLY A 260 -22.72 28.54 -6.81
CA GLY A 260 -21.82 29.64 -6.49
C GLY A 260 -21.27 29.57 -5.06
N VAL A 261 -20.07 30.12 -4.91
CA VAL A 261 -19.46 30.48 -3.63
C VAL A 261 -20.48 31.18 -2.74
N ASP A 262 -20.52 30.84 -1.45
CA ASP A 262 -21.41 31.47 -0.48
C ASP A 262 -20.97 32.92 -0.22
N TRP A 263 -21.43 33.81 -1.11
CA TRP A 263 -21.20 35.25 -1.03
C TRP A 263 -21.73 35.84 0.28
N GLY A 264 -22.72 35.21 0.92
CA GLY A 264 -23.19 35.60 2.25
C GLY A 264 -22.08 35.47 3.30
N LEU A 265 -21.35 34.37 3.29
CA LEU A 265 -20.23 34.15 4.20
C LEU A 265 -19.10 35.15 3.97
N ILE A 266 -18.73 35.41 2.71
CA ILE A 266 -17.67 36.37 2.38
C ILE A 266 -18.05 37.80 2.80
N ILE A 267 -19.28 38.23 2.50
CA ILE A 267 -19.77 39.57 2.89
C ILE A 267 -19.82 39.69 4.42
N SER A 268 -20.21 38.63 5.14
CA SER A 268 -20.24 38.64 6.61
C SER A 268 -18.84 38.78 7.23
N VAL A 269 -17.83 38.11 6.67
CA VAL A 269 -16.46 38.17 7.18
C VAL A 269 -15.83 39.54 6.89
N VAL A 270 -16.03 40.07 5.69
CA VAL A 270 -15.47 41.38 5.29
C VAL A 270 -16.12 42.51 6.07
N SER A 271 -17.45 42.49 6.23
CA SER A 271 -18.16 43.50 7.03
C SER A 271 -17.77 43.43 8.52
N GLY A 272 -17.64 42.23 9.08
CA GLY A 272 -17.17 42.03 10.46
C GLY A 272 -15.76 42.57 10.70
N PHE A 273 -14.84 42.38 9.74
CA PHE A 273 -13.49 42.90 9.84
C PHE A 273 -13.46 44.44 9.78
N ILE A 274 -14.22 45.05 8.86
CA ILE A 274 -14.29 46.51 8.72
C ILE A 274 -14.88 47.13 10.00
N VAL A 275 -15.98 46.59 10.53
CA VAL A 275 -16.60 47.12 11.74
C VAL A 275 -15.68 46.92 12.96
N GLY A 276 -15.13 45.73 13.17
CA GLY A 276 -14.25 45.45 14.31
C GLY A 276 -12.98 46.30 14.31
N PHE A 277 -12.33 46.42 13.15
CA PHE A 277 -11.08 47.17 13.05
C PHE A 277 -11.30 48.69 13.17
N TRP A 278 -12.31 49.25 12.48
CA TRP A 278 -12.49 50.70 12.45
C TRP A 278 -13.30 51.27 13.61
N VAL A 279 -14.20 50.49 14.24
CA VAL A 279 -15.00 50.96 15.38
C VAL A 279 -14.27 50.75 16.71
N ILE A 280 -13.52 49.66 16.86
CA ILE A 280 -12.87 49.33 18.14
C ILE A 280 -11.40 49.72 18.13
N VAL A 281 -10.65 49.32 17.10
CA VAL A 281 -9.19 49.46 17.09
C VAL A 281 -8.77 50.89 16.73
N ALA A 282 -9.41 51.53 15.75
CA ALA A 282 -9.01 52.87 15.32
C ALA A 282 -9.16 53.95 16.41
N PRO A 283 -10.24 54.01 17.22
CA PRO A 283 -10.33 54.97 18.32
C PRO A 283 -9.29 54.75 19.42
N LEU A 284 -8.90 53.49 19.67
CA LEU A 284 -7.84 53.14 20.63
C LEU A 284 -6.44 53.58 20.18
N ILE A 285 -6.21 53.66 18.86
CA ILE A 285 -4.94 54.15 18.28
C ILE A 285 -4.89 55.67 18.28
N VAL A 286 -5.99 56.35 17.93
CA VAL A 286 -6.01 57.79 17.70
C VAL A 286 -6.18 58.61 18.99
N SER A 287 -6.95 58.12 19.97
CA SER A 287 -7.24 58.88 21.19
C SER A 287 -6.55 58.31 22.43
N ARG A 288 -5.65 59.10 23.02
CA ARG A 288 -4.99 58.75 24.29
C ARG A 288 -5.98 58.54 25.43
N SER A 289 -7.08 59.29 25.47
CA SER A 289 -8.10 59.18 26.53
C SER A 289 -8.86 57.86 26.48
N TRP A 290 -9.28 57.42 25.29
CA TRP A 290 -9.96 56.14 25.09
C TRP A 290 -9.07 54.96 25.40
N ARG A 291 -7.79 55.03 25.01
CA ARG A 291 -6.80 54.01 25.35
C ARG A 291 -6.66 53.83 26.87
N ILE A 292 -6.57 54.92 27.62
CA ILE A 292 -6.46 54.87 29.08
C ILE A 292 -7.73 54.30 29.72
N ALA A 293 -8.91 54.75 29.28
CA ALA A 293 -10.19 54.24 29.79
C ALA A 293 -10.35 52.73 29.54
N TYR A 294 -10.01 52.27 28.33
CA TYR A 294 -10.08 50.85 27.96
C TYR A 294 -9.15 49.97 28.79
N PHE A 295 -7.89 50.38 29.00
CA PHE A 295 -6.96 49.62 29.83
C PHE A 295 -7.32 49.64 31.31
N ARG A 296 -7.91 50.74 31.82
CA ARG A 296 -8.47 50.78 33.19
C ARG A 296 -9.60 49.77 33.35
N PHE A 297 -10.56 49.76 32.42
CA PHE A 297 -11.65 48.79 32.42
C PHE A 297 -11.15 47.34 32.39
N LEU A 298 -10.19 47.01 31.51
CA LEU A 298 -9.60 45.66 31.47
C LEU A 298 -8.89 45.29 32.79
N SER A 299 -8.25 46.25 33.45
CA SER A 299 -7.60 46.02 34.74
C SER A 299 -8.60 45.73 35.85
N GLU A 300 -9.74 46.42 35.88
CA GLU A 300 -10.82 46.16 36.84
C GLU A 300 -11.48 44.80 36.58
N LEU A 301 -11.69 44.46 35.31
CA LEU A 301 -12.29 43.18 34.92
C LEU A 301 -11.38 42.01 35.29
N ARG A 302 -10.06 42.15 35.11
CA ARG A 302 -9.07 41.18 35.57
C ARG A 302 -9.10 41.01 37.09
N ASN A 303 -9.19 42.10 37.84
CA ASN A 303 -9.23 42.06 39.30
C ASN A 303 -10.54 41.40 39.80
N MET A 304 -11.68 41.69 39.16
CA MET A 304 -12.96 41.04 39.46
C MET A 304 -12.91 39.54 39.17
N VAL A 305 -12.38 39.14 38.01
CA VAL A 305 -12.22 37.72 37.66
C VAL A 305 -11.31 37.03 38.68
N HIS A 306 -10.22 37.67 39.10
CA HIS A 306 -9.29 37.13 40.10
C HIS A 306 -9.92 37.01 41.50
N ASP A 307 -10.78 37.94 41.91
CA ASP A 307 -11.52 37.86 43.18
C ASP A 307 -12.57 36.73 43.15
N VAL A 308 -13.25 36.56 42.00
CA VAL A 308 -14.21 35.47 41.79
C VAL A 308 -13.52 34.10 41.78
N THR A 309 -12.38 33.95 41.09
CA THR A 309 -11.62 32.69 41.13
C THR A 309 -11.02 32.43 42.51
N HIS A 310 -10.50 33.44 43.20
CA HIS A 310 -9.98 33.27 44.56
C HIS A 310 -11.08 32.86 45.57
N LYS A 311 -12.29 33.40 45.44
CA LYS A 311 -13.47 33.00 46.25
C LYS A 311 -13.96 31.58 45.95
N MET A 312 -13.80 31.10 44.71
CA MET A 312 -14.17 29.72 44.35
C MET A 312 -13.16 28.68 44.83
N PHE A 313 -11.88 29.04 44.99
CA PHE A 313 -10.80 28.10 45.34
C PHE A 313 -10.33 28.18 46.81
N SER A 314 -10.93 29.00 47.67
CA SER A 314 -10.61 29.11 49.11
C SER A 314 -11.71 28.60 50.06
N ARG A 315 -12.63 27.78 49.57
CA ARG A 315 -13.54 26.93 50.36
C ARG A 315 -13.19 25.46 50.13
#